data_AF-A0A849PQE3-F1
#
_entry.id   AF-A0A849PQE3-F1
#
_cell.length_a   1.000
_cell.length_b   1.000
_cell.length_c   1.000
_cell.angle_alpha   90.00
_cell.angle_beta   90.00
_cell.angle_gamma   90.00
#
_symmetry.space_group_name_H-M   'P 1'
#
loop_
_entity.id
_entity.type
_entity.pdbx_description
1 polymer ?
#
loop_
_entity_poly.entity_id
_entity_poly.type
_entity_poly.pdbx_seq_one_letter_code
_entity_poly.pdbx_strand_id
1 'polypeptide(L)'
;MKVIRDPIHGYIELDEAALSLVDTPVMQRLRRIKQLGLTSFVYPGANHTRFEHSLGTYHLANLLADCMGKESEYVKEADGGAGQTELRVAALLHDIGHGPLSHVTENIIREHTGRSHEDVYQILESNLGEIFDRYSISIPRVAKHIKGETGFGAALNSEIDIDRMDYLVRDAHYTGVPLSVDLVRLIHEMRFLDGKLVLGSGGIRAAESLLLSRFLMHPTVYYHHVTRIAESMCVRAVECMIEDGFDARMLHTMDDQELFVQLGS
;
A
#
# COMPACT_ATOMS: atom_id res chain seq x y z
N MET A 1 14.34 12.16 13.72
CA MET A 1 14.28 10.75 13.26
C MET A 1 13.62 9.91 14.34
N LYS A 2 12.56 9.16 14.00
CA LYS A 2 11.87 8.23 14.90
C LYS A 2 12.06 6.82 14.37
N VAL A 3 12.25 5.84 15.25
CA VAL A 3 12.41 4.43 14.86
C VAL A 3 11.20 3.65 15.34
N ILE A 4 10.64 2.82 14.45
CA ILE A 4 9.52 1.93 14.72
C ILE A 4 10.01 0.48 14.58
N ARG A 5 9.68 -0.37 15.55
CA ARG A 5 9.92 -1.81 15.45
C ARG A 5 8.88 -2.43 14.54
N ASP A 6 9.32 -3.17 13.53
CA ASP A 6 8.47 -3.93 12.62
C ASP A 6 8.92 -5.40 12.57
N PRO A 7 8.00 -6.38 12.60
CA PRO A 7 8.36 -7.80 12.63
C PRO A 7 8.94 -8.31 11.31
N ILE A 8 8.69 -7.64 10.18
CA ILE A 8 9.15 -8.01 8.84
C ILE A 8 10.52 -7.38 8.57
N HIS A 9 10.62 -6.06 8.75
CA HIS A 9 11.79 -5.27 8.36
C HIS A 9 12.74 -4.97 9.53
N GLY A 10 12.39 -5.40 10.74
CA GLY A 10 13.17 -5.16 11.95
C GLY A 10 12.95 -3.75 12.49
N TYR A 11 13.61 -2.74 11.91
CA TYR A 11 13.48 -1.35 12.34
C TYR A 11 13.24 -0.45 11.13
N ILE A 12 12.17 0.34 11.22
CA ILE A 12 11.77 1.32 10.21
C ILE A 12 12.11 2.70 10.74
N GLU A 13 12.99 3.43 10.05
CA GLU A 13 13.38 4.79 10.38
C GLU A 13 12.50 5.78 9.62
N LEU A 14 11.90 6.72 10.34
CA LEU A 14 11.08 7.80 9.78
C LEU A 14 11.84 9.13 9.87
N ASP A 15 11.95 9.80 8.73
CA ASP A 15 12.33 11.20 8.65
C ASP A 15 11.22 12.12 9.22
N GLU A 16 11.46 13.44 9.26
CA GLU A 16 10.50 14.39 9.83
C GLU A 16 9.22 14.53 9.01
N ALA A 17 9.31 14.41 7.68
CA ALA A 17 8.16 14.50 6.79
C ALA A 17 7.26 13.27 6.97
N ALA A 18 7.84 12.07 6.91
CA ALA A 18 7.15 10.82 7.15
C ALA A 18 6.52 10.77 8.54
N LEU A 19 7.23 11.23 9.58
CA LEU A 19 6.67 11.29 10.93
C LEU A 19 5.45 12.21 11.00
N SER A 20 5.52 13.40 10.40
CA SER A 20 4.40 14.35 10.36
C SER A 20 3.20 13.77 9.64
N LEU A 21 3.42 13.01 8.56
CA LEU A 21 2.36 12.35 7.80
C LEU A 21 1.74 11.18 8.57
N VAL A 22 2.56 10.35 9.21
CA VAL A 22 2.10 9.19 10.00
C VAL A 22 1.16 9.62 11.12
N ASP A 23 1.41 10.75 11.76
CA ASP A 23 0.60 11.24 12.89
C ASP A 23 -0.72 11.91 12.46
N THR A 24 -1.06 11.90 11.16
CA THR A 24 -2.32 12.48 10.64
C THR A 24 -3.53 11.55 10.83
N PRO A 25 -4.76 12.08 10.94
CA PRO A 25 -5.97 11.26 11.05
C PRO A 25 -6.15 10.28 9.88
N VAL A 26 -5.83 10.70 8.65
CA VAL A 26 -5.96 9.86 7.46
C VAL A 26 -5.02 8.65 7.50
N MET A 27 -3.78 8.83 7.98
CA MET A 27 -2.85 7.71 8.18
C MET A 27 -3.25 6.85 9.38
N GLN A 28 -3.61 7.47 10.51
CA GLN A 28 -4.04 6.74 11.71
C GLN A 28 -5.34 5.94 11.50
N ARG A 29 -6.16 6.28 10.49
CA ARG A 29 -7.31 5.48 10.06
C ARG A 29 -6.91 4.09 9.61
N LEU A 30 -5.78 3.95 8.92
CA LEU A 30 -5.29 2.66 8.41
C LEU A 30 -5.00 1.64 9.52
N ARG A 31 -4.87 2.06 10.79
CA ARG A 31 -4.77 1.16 11.95
C ARG A 31 -6.05 0.36 12.22
N ARG A 32 -7.17 0.76 11.62
CA ARG A 32 -8.49 0.16 11.81
C ARG A 32 -9.04 -0.43 10.51
N ILE A 33 -8.18 -0.59 9.49
CA ILE A 33 -8.51 -1.24 8.22
C ILE A 33 -7.60 -2.45 8.05
N LYS A 34 -8.13 -3.66 8.21
CA LYS A 34 -7.37 -4.90 8.08
C LYS A 34 -6.87 -5.08 6.64
N GLN A 35 -5.59 -5.46 6.49
CA GLN A 35 -4.95 -5.69 5.19
C GLN A 35 -5.74 -6.72 4.38
N LEU A 36 -6.07 -7.84 5.01
CA LEU A 36 -6.73 -8.99 4.38
C LEU A 36 -8.24 -9.09 4.70
N GLY A 37 -8.86 -7.99 5.11
CA GLY A 37 -10.31 -7.93 5.39
C GLY A 37 -10.78 -9.06 6.33
N LEU A 38 -11.67 -9.92 5.82
CA LEU A 38 -12.29 -11.02 6.57
C LEU A 38 -11.45 -12.30 6.63
N THR A 39 -10.25 -12.31 6.04
CA THR A 39 -9.33 -13.47 6.04
C THR A 39 -8.99 -13.94 7.45
N SER A 40 -9.07 -13.06 8.46
CA SER A 40 -8.90 -13.42 9.87
C SER A 40 -9.87 -14.51 10.38
N PHE A 41 -10.99 -14.77 9.70
CA PHE A 41 -11.90 -15.88 10.03
C PHE A 41 -11.34 -17.26 9.66
N VAL A 42 -10.38 -17.31 8.74
CA VAL A 42 -9.71 -18.53 8.28
C VAL A 42 -8.31 -18.62 8.87
N TYR A 43 -7.60 -17.50 8.89
CA TYR A 43 -6.25 -17.37 9.40
C TYR A 43 -6.28 -16.44 10.62
N PRO A 44 -6.45 -16.96 11.85
CA PRO A 44 -6.61 -16.12 13.05
C PRO A 44 -5.44 -15.17 13.33
N GLY A 45 -4.27 -15.42 12.75
CA GLY A 45 -3.10 -14.54 12.83
C GLY A 45 -3.19 -13.30 11.93
N ALA A 46 -4.01 -13.31 10.88
CA ALA A 46 -4.15 -12.24 9.87
C ALA A 46 -4.89 -11.00 10.40
N ASN A 47 -4.35 -10.37 11.44
CA ASN A 47 -4.89 -9.16 12.07
C ASN A 47 -4.10 -7.90 11.72
N HIS A 48 -3.09 -8.01 10.87
CA HIS A 48 -2.33 -6.85 10.42
C HIS A 48 -3.20 -5.91 9.58
N THR A 49 -2.85 -4.64 9.62
CA THR A 49 -3.60 -3.54 9.02
C THR A 49 -2.78 -2.84 7.95
N ARG A 50 -3.45 -2.01 7.16
CA ARG A 50 -2.81 -1.20 6.11
C ARG A 50 -1.75 -0.23 6.65
N PHE A 51 -1.80 0.06 7.95
CA PHE A 51 -0.87 1.00 8.58
C PHE A 51 0.55 0.46 8.62
N GLU A 52 0.78 -0.72 9.19
CA GLU A 52 2.12 -1.33 9.22
C GLU A 52 2.60 -1.73 7.81
N HIS A 53 1.69 -2.10 6.92
CA HIS A 53 2.01 -2.31 5.51
C HIS A 53 2.54 -1.03 4.86
N SER A 54 1.83 0.09 5.01
CA SER A 54 2.28 1.41 4.50
C SER A 54 3.65 1.83 5.05
N LEU A 55 3.92 1.55 6.33
CA LEU A 55 5.24 1.80 6.93
C LEU A 55 6.33 0.92 6.30
N GLY A 56 6.02 -0.36 6.04
CA GLY A 56 6.93 -1.28 5.38
C GLY A 56 7.21 -0.90 3.93
N THR A 57 6.18 -0.52 3.17
CA THR A 57 6.31 -0.01 1.80
C THR A 57 7.17 1.26 1.77
N TYR A 58 6.99 2.19 2.73
CA TYR A 58 7.87 3.36 2.92
C TYR A 58 9.33 2.94 3.21
N HIS A 59 9.54 1.94 4.06
CA HIS A 59 10.88 1.44 4.36
C HIS A 59 11.59 0.92 3.11
N LEU A 60 10.90 0.12 2.29
CA LEU A 60 11.43 -0.39 1.03
C LEU A 60 11.69 0.74 0.03
N ALA A 61 10.85 1.78 0.00
CA ALA A 61 11.07 2.98 -0.81
C ALA A 61 12.35 3.73 -0.39
N ASN A 62 12.64 3.81 0.91
CA ASN A 62 13.87 4.38 1.43
C ASN A 62 15.10 3.59 0.95
N LEU A 63 15.07 2.27 1.09
CA LEU A 63 16.17 1.41 0.63
C LEU A 63 16.41 1.56 -0.88
N LEU A 64 15.33 1.59 -1.68
CA LEU A 64 15.41 1.79 -3.12
C LEU A 64 16.04 3.16 -3.44
N ALA A 65 15.59 4.22 -2.79
CA ALA A 65 16.12 5.55 -3.01
C ALA A 65 17.58 5.72 -2.57
N ASP A 66 18.00 5.02 -1.52
CA ASP A 66 19.41 5.00 -1.09
C ASP A 66 20.31 4.24 -2.08
N CYS A 67 19.79 3.21 -2.74
CA CYS A 67 20.48 2.54 -3.83
C CYS A 67 20.65 3.47 -5.03
N MET A 68 19.62 4.26 -5.36
CA MET A 68 19.67 5.24 -6.45
C MET A 68 20.67 6.38 -6.19
N GLY A 69 20.77 6.87 -4.95
CA GLY A 69 21.68 7.96 -4.59
C GLY A 69 23.16 7.64 -4.80
N LYS A 70 23.53 6.36 -4.85
CA LYS A 70 24.92 5.89 -5.05
C LYS A 70 25.33 5.81 -6.53
N GLU A 71 24.37 5.82 -7.46
CA GLU A 71 24.59 5.60 -8.91
C GLU A 71 24.21 6.83 -9.76
N SER A 72 24.70 7.99 -9.33
CA SER A 72 24.39 9.36 -9.79
C SER A 72 24.38 9.64 -11.30
N GLU A 73 24.80 8.74 -12.19
CA GLU A 73 24.73 8.95 -13.64
C GLU A 73 23.36 8.62 -14.25
N TYR A 74 22.54 7.74 -13.63
CA TYR A 74 21.27 7.28 -14.21
C TYR A 74 20.02 8.05 -13.72
N VAL A 75 20.15 8.86 -12.68
CA VAL A 75 19.03 9.58 -12.03
C VAL A 75 18.71 10.91 -12.73
N LYS A 76 19.56 11.38 -13.66
CA LYS A 76 19.43 12.72 -14.27
C LYS A 76 18.23 12.87 -15.20
N GLU A 77 17.67 11.78 -15.74
CA GLU A 77 16.64 11.88 -16.79
C GLU A 77 15.22 11.51 -16.36
N ALA A 78 15.00 10.95 -15.16
CA ALA A 78 13.64 10.56 -14.76
C ALA A 78 12.77 11.73 -14.27
N ASP A 79 13.32 12.69 -13.51
CA ASP A 79 12.57 13.90 -13.10
C ASP A 79 13.39 14.97 -12.29
N GLY A 80 14.72 15.06 -12.50
CA GLY A 80 15.54 16.12 -11.88
C GLY A 80 15.80 16.00 -10.37
N GLY A 81 15.84 14.78 -9.81
CA GLY A 81 16.15 14.52 -8.39
C GLY A 81 14.98 14.74 -7.42
N ALA A 82 14.04 15.63 -7.75
CA ALA A 82 12.83 15.93 -6.98
C ALA A 82 11.71 14.87 -7.13
N GLY A 83 12.07 13.60 -7.30
CA GLY A 83 11.11 12.49 -7.37
C GLY A 83 11.29 11.45 -6.26
N GLN A 84 12.45 11.42 -5.59
CA GLN A 84 12.72 10.41 -4.57
C GLN A 84 11.97 10.69 -3.26
N THR A 85 11.82 11.96 -2.88
CA THR A 85 11.03 12.35 -1.70
C THR A 85 9.55 12.02 -1.93
N GLU A 86 9.04 12.40 -3.09
CA GLU A 86 7.68 12.13 -3.53
C GLU A 86 7.42 10.63 -3.64
N LEU A 87 8.39 9.82 -4.09
CA LEU A 87 8.26 8.36 -4.11
C LEU A 87 8.12 7.78 -2.70
N ARG A 88 8.95 8.22 -1.74
CA ARG A 88 8.85 7.79 -0.34
C ARG A 88 7.49 8.17 0.24
N VAL A 89 7.06 9.41 0.03
CA VAL A 89 5.76 9.90 0.50
C VAL A 89 4.61 9.14 -0.17
N ALA A 90 4.69 8.88 -1.48
CA ALA A 90 3.74 8.05 -2.19
C ALA A 90 3.68 6.64 -1.63
N ALA A 91 4.83 6.02 -1.33
CA ALA A 91 4.90 4.70 -0.71
C ALA A 91 4.24 4.65 0.66
N LEU A 92 4.42 5.69 1.48
CA LEU A 92 3.77 5.79 2.78
C LEU A 92 2.26 6.00 2.66
N LEU A 93 1.80 6.69 1.62
CA LEU A 93 0.42 7.15 1.49
C LEU A 93 -0.41 6.34 0.47
N HIS A 94 0.17 5.36 -0.22
CA HIS A 94 -0.49 4.67 -1.35
C HIS A 94 -1.86 4.06 -0.96
N ASP A 95 -1.99 3.67 0.31
CA ASP A 95 -3.15 2.97 0.84
C ASP A 95 -4.20 3.88 1.50
N ILE A 96 -3.99 5.19 1.59
CA ILE A 96 -4.90 6.10 2.31
C ILE A 96 -6.28 6.23 1.66
N GLY A 97 -6.46 5.75 0.43
CA GLY A 97 -7.75 5.73 -0.26
C GLY A 97 -8.57 4.45 -0.03
N HIS A 98 -8.01 3.45 0.67
CA HIS A 98 -8.77 2.26 1.02
C HIS A 98 -9.91 2.57 2.00
N GLY A 99 -11.07 2.01 1.67
CA GLY A 99 -12.23 1.93 2.55
C GLY A 99 -12.19 0.70 3.47
N PRO A 100 -13.28 0.45 4.20
CA PRO A 100 -13.37 -0.65 5.14
C PRO A 100 -13.26 -2.01 4.45
N LEU A 101 -12.65 -2.97 5.14
CA LEU A 101 -12.39 -4.33 4.65
C LEU A 101 -11.60 -4.36 3.33
N SER A 102 -10.77 -3.34 3.09
CA SER A 102 -9.80 -3.34 2.01
C SER A 102 -10.44 -3.45 0.62
N HIS A 103 -10.20 -4.53 -0.12
CA HIS A 103 -10.73 -4.72 -1.47
C HIS A 103 -12.20 -5.17 -1.49
N VAL A 104 -12.76 -5.54 -0.34
CA VAL A 104 -14.14 -6.05 -0.24
C VAL A 104 -15.16 -4.98 -0.67
N THR A 105 -15.00 -3.74 -0.21
CA THR A 105 -15.93 -2.65 -0.57
C THR A 105 -15.50 -1.88 -1.81
N GLU A 106 -14.34 -2.18 -2.39
CA GLU A 106 -13.76 -1.39 -3.48
C GLU A 106 -14.66 -1.35 -4.72
N ASN A 107 -15.21 -2.50 -5.13
CA ASN A 107 -16.09 -2.54 -6.29
C ASN A 107 -17.36 -1.71 -6.07
N ILE A 108 -17.97 -1.80 -4.89
CA ILE A 108 -19.15 -1.01 -4.53
C ILE A 108 -18.82 0.48 -4.59
N ILE A 109 -17.70 0.89 -3.97
CA ILE A 109 -17.23 2.28 -3.98
C ILE A 109 -17.03 2.76 -5.41
N ARG A 110 -16.35 1.97 -6.25
CA ARG A 110 -16.06 2.33 -7.64
C ARG A 110 -17.34 2.47 -8.48
N GLU A 111 -18.31 1.58 -8.30
CA GLU A 111 -19.59 1.64 -9.01
C GLU A 111 -20.41 2.89 -8.65
N HIS A 112 -20.36 3.34 -7.39
CA HIS A 112 -21.15 4.47 -6.91
C HIS A 112 -20.44 5.82 -7.05
N THR A 113 -19.11 5.84 -7.08
CA THR A 113 -18.33 7.10 -7.06
C THR A 113 -17.46 7.30 -8.30
N GLY A 114 -17.22 6.23 -9.07
CA GLY A 114 -16.28 6.23 -10.19
C GLY A 114 -14.81 6.25 -9.78
N ARG A 115 -14.49 6.08 -8.49
CA ARG A 115 -13.13 6.18 -7.95
C ARG A 115 -12.59 4.85 -7.46
N SER A 116 -11.29 4.64 -7.62
CA SER A 116 -10.55 3.56 -6.97
C SER A 116 -9.90 4.03 -5.67
N HIS A 117 -9.29 3.10 -4.93
CA HIS A 117 -8.48 3.43 -3.76
C HIS A 117 -7.21 4.23 -4.11
N GLU A 118 -6.76 4.19 -5.37
CA GLU A 118 -5.59 4.95 -5.86
C GLU A 118 -5.94 6.43 -6.18
N ASP A 119 -7.22 6.80 -6.23
CA ASP A 119 -7.70 8.16 -6.49
C ASP A 119 -7.59 9.08 -5.27
N VAL A 120 -6.37 9.29 -4.78
CA VAL A 120 -6.12 9.94 -3.48
C VAL A 120 -5.97 11.46 -3.53
N TYR A 121 -5.98 12.10 -4.71
CA TYR A 121 -5.65 13.53 -4.84
C TYR A 121 -6.44 14.42 -3.88
N GLN A 122 -7.76 14.22 -3.79
CA GLN A 122 -8.63 15.01 -2.91
C GLN A 122 -8.36 14.74 -1.42
N ILE A 123 -7.96 13.51 -1.07
CA ILE A 123 -7.59 13.15 0.31
C ILE A 123 -6.32 13.89 0.70
N LEU A 124 -5.31 13.89 -0.20
CA LEU A 124 -4.05 14.60 0.00
C LEU A 124 -4.29 16.12 0.17
N GLU A 125 -5.02 16.73 -0.77
CA GLU A 125 -5.31 18.17 -0.77
C GLU A 125 -6.08 18.62 0.46
N SER A 126 -7.11 17.88 0.86
CA SER A 126 -8.00 18.29 1.95
C SER A 126 -7.41 18.06 3.34
N ASN A 127 -6.50 17.10 3.50
CA ASN A 127 -6.04 16.66 4.82
C ASN A 127 -4.56 16.93 5.08
N LEU A 128 -3.74 17.07 4.03
CA LEU A 128 -2.28 17.04 4.15
C LEU A 128 -1.58 18.28 3.54
N GLY A 129 -2.33 19.23 2.98
CA GLY A 129 -1.78 20.40 2.28
C GLY A 129 -0.70 21.15 3.06
N GLU A 130 -0.93 21.47 4.33
CA GLU A 130 0.04 22.19 5.17
C GLU A 130 1.36 21.41 5.38
N ILE A 131 1.29 20.08 5.48
CA ILE A 131 2.47 19.23 5.64
C ILE A 131 3.24 19.17 4.32
N PHE A 132 2.53 19.02 3.20
CA PHE A 132 3.13 19.01 1.87
C PHE A 132 3.84 20.33 1.57
N ASP A 133 3.21 21.47 1.88
CA ASP A 133 3.82 22.80 1.73
C ASP A 133 5.07 22.96 2.61
N ARG A 134 5.00 22.54 3.88
CA ARG A 134 6.12 22.62 4.84
C ARG A 134 7.36 21.90 4.33
N TYR A 135 7.19 20.73 3.73
CA TYR A 135 8.28 19.89 3.25
C TYR A 135 8.54 20.03 1.74
N SER A 136 7.88 21.00 1.08
CA SER A 136 8.01 21.25 -0.36
C SER A 136 7.72 20.01 -1.23
N ILE A 137 6.72 19.22 -0.84
CA ILE A 137 6.30 17.99 -1.54
C ILE A 137 5.16 18.32 -2.51
N SER A 138 5.26 17.85 -3.75
CA SER A 138 4.21 18.07 -4.75
C SER A 138 3.06 17.06 -4.64
N ILE A 139 1.86 17.52 -4.24
CA ILE A 139 0.63 16.70 -4.22
C ILE A 139 0.35 16.06 -5.60
N PRO A 140 0.36 16.80 -6.73
CA PRO A 140 0.14 16.20 -8.05
C PRO A 140 1.13 15.09 -8.39
N ARG A 141 2.41 15.22 -8.01
CA ARG A 141 3.41 14.17 -8.26
C ARG A 141 3.16 12.94 -7.40
N VAL A 142 2.92 13.10 -6.10
CA VAL A 142 2.61 11.99 -5.19
C VAL A 142 1.38 11.21 -5.67
N ALA A 143 0.31 11.91 -6.05
CA ALA A 143 -0.89 11.26 -6.60
C ALA A 143 -0.59 10.46 -7.88
N LYS A 144 0.22 11.00 -8.79
CA LYS A 144 0.66 10.28 -10.01
C LYS A 144 1.56 9.09 -9.71
N HIS A 145 2.43 9.18 -8.70
CA HIS A 145 3.27 8.05 -8.28
C HIS A 145 2.42 6.90 -7.73
N ILE A 146 1.41 7.20 -6.90
CA ILE A 146 0.50 6.19 -6.36
C ILE A 146 -0.24 5.46 -7.49
N LYS A 147 -0.67 6.18 -8.53
CA LYS A 147 -1.31 5.60 -9.72
C LYS A 147 -0.36 4.89 -10.69
N GLY A 148 0.95 4.90 -10.45
CA GLY A 148 1.93 4.35 -11.40
C GLY A 148 2.08 5.17 -12.70
N GLU A 149 1.61 6.41 -12.75
CA GLU A 149 1.61 7.25 -13.96
C GLU A 149 2.96 7.93 -14.25
N THR A 150 3.99 7.65 -13.45
CA THR A 150 5.34 8.18 -13.63
C THR A 150 6.37 7.06 -13.61
N GLY A 151 7.60 7.39 -14.01
CA GLY A 151 8.73 6.46 -13.90
C GLY A 151 8.89 5.92 -12.49
N PHE A 152 9.02 6.79 -11.48
CA PHE A 152 9.09 6.37 -10.07
C PHE A 152 7.83 5.65 -9.58
N GLY A 153 6.65 6.00 -10.11
CA GLY A 153 5.40 5.31 -9.78
C GLY A 153 5.43 3.82 -10.14
N ALA A 154 6.20 3.40 -11.15
CA ALA A 154 6.38 2.00 -11.48
C ALA A 154 7.04 1.18 -10.35
N ALA A 155 7.78 1.83 -9.43
CA ALA A 155 8.29 1.15 -8.24
C ALA A 155 7.23 0.87 -7.18
N LEU A 156 6.05 1.49 -7.27
CA LEU A 156 4.89 1.22 -6.43
C LEU A 156 3.83 0.39 -7.16
N ASN A 157 3.71 0.55 -8.47
CA ASN A 157 2.69 -0.10 -9.27
C ASN A 157 3.29 -0.72 -10.54
N SER A 158 3.72 -1.98 -10.43
CA SER A 158 4.18 -2.85 -11.51
C SER A 158 4.02 -4.34 -11.14
N GLU A 159 4.62 -5.27 -11.89
CA GLU A 159 4.60 -6.69 -11.51
C GLU A 159 5.61 -7.03 -10.41
N ILE A 160 6.65 -6.22 -10.27
CA ILE A 160 7.73 -6.35 -9.29
C ILE A 160 7.96 -4.96 -8.68
N ASP A 161 7.14 -4.63 -7.68
CA ASP A 161 7.14 -3.36 -6.98
C ASP A 161 7.30 -3.54 -5.46
N ILE A 162 7.58 -2.44 -4.78
CA ILE A 162 7.85 -2.43 -3.34
C ILE A 162 6.58 -2.66 -2.50
N ASP A 163 5.40 -2.37 -3.06
CA ASP A 163 4.11 -2.70 -2.45
C ASP A 163 3.95 -4.23 -2.33
N ARG A 164 4.06 -4.94 -3.45
CA ARG A 164 4.03 -6.42 -3.50
C ARG A 164 5.10 -7.06 -2.64
N MET A 165 6.29 -6.46 -2.60
CA MET A 165 7.38 -6.95 -1.74
C MET A 165 7.00 -6.93 -0.26
N ASP A 166 6.38 -5.84 0.22
CA ASP A 166 5.95 -5.77 1.61
C ASP A 166 4.77 -6.72 1.87
N TYR A 167 3.67 -6.57 1.12
CA TYR A 167 2.46 -7.30 1.48
C TYR A 167 2.65 -8.82 1.35
N LEU A 168 3.41 -9.33 0.36
CA LEU A 168 3.58 -10.79 0.22
C LEU A 168 4.29 -11.40 1.41
N VAL A 169 5.37 -10.78 1.89
CA VAL A 169 6.14 -11.27 3.04
C VAL A 169 5.36 -11.04 4.33
N ARG A 170 4.68 -9.90 4.46
CA ARG A 170 3.84 -9.58 5.61
C ARG A 170 2.65 -10.51 5.73
N ASP A 171 1.90 -10.71 4.65
CA ASP A 171 0.76 -11.62 4.61
C ASP A 171 1.19 -13.04 4.93
N ALA A 172 2.32 -13.51 4.36
CA ALA A 172 2.87 -14.82 4.67
C ALA A 172 3.19 -14.97 6.16
N HIS A 173 3.83 -13.96 6.75
CA HIS A 173 4.15 -13.93 8.18
C HIS A 173 2.90 -14.06 9.05
N TYR A 174 1.87 -13.24 8.81
CA TYR A 174 0.67 -13.19 9.64
C TYR A 174 -0.31 -14.36 9.37
N THR A 175 -0.26 -14.98 8.19
CA THR A 175 -1.04 -16.19 7.88
C THR A 175 -0.31 -17.48 8.24
N GLY A 176 0.98 -17.43 8.53
CA GLY A 176 1.81 -18.59 8.81
C GLY A 176 2.17 -19.42 7.57
N VAL A 177 1.98 -18.87 6.37
CA VAL A 177 2.44 -19.51 5.13
C VAL A 177 3.98 -19.43 5.09
N PRO A 178 4.71 -20.55 5.02
CA PRO A 178 6.16 -20.56 5.11
C PRO A 178 6.78 -20.08 3.79
N LEU A 179 6.93 -18.76 3.68
CA LEU A 179 7.40 -18.09 2.48
C LEU A 179 8.47 -17.05 2.83
N SER A 180 9.47 -16.91 1.95
CA SER A 180 10.52 -15.91 2.08
C SER A 180 10.99 -15.44 0.72
N VAL A 181 11.20 -14.14 0.59
CA VAL A 181 11.79 -13.51 -0.60
C VAL A 181 12.98 -12.68 -0.14
N ASP A 182 14.08 -12.72 -0.89
CA ASP A 182 15.23 -11.86 -0.63
C ASP A 182 14.95 -10.43 -1.14
N LEU A 183 14.19 -9.67 -0.34
CA LEU A 183 13.78 -8.31 -0.67
C LEU A 183 14.97 -7.37 -0.83
N VAL A 184 16.00 -7.55 0.01
CA VAL A 184 17.21 -6.71 -0.02
C VAL A 184 17.95 -6.91 -1.33
N ARG A 185 18.13 -8.16 -1.78
CA ARG A 185 18.74 -8.45 -3.08
C ARG A 185 17.95 -7.86 -4.23
N LEU A 186 16.62 -7.93 -4.16
CA LEU A 186 15.74 -7.42 -5.20
C LEU A 186 15.87 -5.89 -5.32
N ILE A 187 15.75 -5.17 -4.21
CA ILE A 187 15.92 -3.70 -4.17
C ILE A 187 17.31 -3.28 -4.63
N HIS A 188 18.37 -3.98 -4.18
CA HIS A 188 19.74 -3.69 -4.59
C HIS A 188 20.00 -3.85 -6.08
N GLU A 189 19.14 -4.56 -6.82
CA GLU A 189 19.27 -4.80 -8.26
C GLU A 189 18.25 -3.99 -9.08
N MET A 190 17.35 -3.24 -8.44
CA MET A 190 16.37 -2.36 -9.11
C MET A 190 17.01 -1.01 -9.48
N ARG A 191 16.80 -0.57 -10.72
CA ARG A 191 17.31 0.72 -11.25
C ARG A 191 16.27 1.43 -12.08
N PHE A 192 16.48 2.72 -12.33
CA PHE A 192 15.70 3.46 -13.31
C PHE A 192 16.58 3.77 -14.53
N LEU A 193 16.15 3.33 -15.71
CA LEU A 193 16.76 3.66 -17.00
C LEU A 193 15.70 4.29 -17.89
N ASP A 194 15.98 5.48 -18.43
CA ASP A 194 15.06 6.25 -19.28
C ASP A 194 13.66 6.40 -18.68
N GLY A 195 13.61 6.67 -17.37
CA GLY A 195 12.36 6.80 -16.62
C GLY A 195 11.58 5.49 -16.43
N LYS A 196 12.19 4.32 -16.67
CA LYS A 196 11.56 3.01 -16.45
C LYS A 196 12.27 2.23 -15.37
N LEU A 197 11.49 1.58 -14.51
CA LEU A 197 12.02 0.63 -13.55
C LEU A 197 12.52 -0.62 -14.29
N VAL A 198 13.78 -0.97 -14.05
CA VAL A 198 14.44 -2.15 -14.62
C VAL A 198 15.10 -2.96 -13.51
N LEU A 199 15.33 -4.24 -13.78
CA LEU A 199 15.96 -5.18 -12.85
C LEU A 199 17.27 -5.70 -13.44
N GLY A 200 18.35 -5.58 -12.67
CA GLY A 200 19.64 -6.17 -12.97
C GLY A 200 19.59 -7.69 -12.97
N SER A 201 20.47 -8.32 -13.77
CA SER A 201 20.54 -9.78 -13.87
C SER A 201 20.83 -10.47 -12.54
N GLY A 202 21.50 -9.78 -11.62
CA GLY A 202 21.77 -10.26 -10.27
C GLY A 202 20.51 -10.38 -9.40
N GLY A 203 19.39 -9.77 -9.78
CA GLY A 203 18.12 -9.78 -9.06
C GLY A 203 17.12 -10.83 -9.57
N ILE A 204 17.41 -11.52 -10.68
CA ILE A 204 16.46 -12.43 -11.36
C ILE A 204 15.93 -13.51 -10.41
N ARG A 205 16.78 -14.13 -9.59
CA ARG A 205 16.36 -15.19 -8.67
C ARG A 205 15.45 -14.68 -7.55
N ALA A 206 15.69 -13.46 -7.06
CA ALA A 206 14.83 -12.83 -6.06
C ALA A 206 13.47 -12.46 -6.68
N ALA A 207 13.46 -11.97 -7.93
CA ALA A 207 12.23 -11.70 -8.66
C ALA A 207 11.41 -12.97 -8.96
N GLU A 208 12.06 -14.05 -9.41
CA GLU A 208 11.39 -15.35 -9.59
C GLU A 208 10.78 -15.85 -8.28
N SER A 209 11.52 -15.72 -7.16
CA SER A 209 11.01 -16.06 -5.84
C SER A 209 9.79 -15.22 -5.45
N LEU A 210 9.79 -13.92 -5.71
CA LEU A 210 8.62 -13.04 -5.47
C LEU A 210 7.40 -13.49 -6.30
N LEU A 211 7.59 -13.77 -7.58
CA LEU A 211 6.52 -14.19 -8.49
C LEU A 211 5.94 -15.57 -8.12
N LEU A 212 6.82 -16.53 -7.78
CA LEU A 212 6.40 -17.83 -7.24
C LEU A 212 5.64 -17.66 -5.93
N SER A 213 6.10 -16.73 -5.08
CA SER A 213 5.44 -16.45 -3.81
C SER A 213 4.03 -15.92 -3.98
N ARG A 214 3.86 -14.96 -4.89
CA ARG A 214 2.54 -14.46 -5.29
C ARG A 214 1.67 -15.57 -5.83
N PHE A 215 2.20 -16.41 -6.72
CA PHE A 215 1.47 -17.54 -7.28
C PHE A 215 0.96 -18.51 -6.20
N LEU A 216 1.75 -18.78 -5.16
CA LEU A 216 1.36 -19.65 -4.04
C LEU A 216 0.37 -18.98 -3.09
N MET A 217 0.55 -17.68 -2.79
CA MET A 217 -0.33 -16.94 -1.88
C MET A 217 -1.77 -16.83 -2.40
N HIS A 218 -1.97 -16.73 -3.72
CA HIS A 218 -3.30 -16.65 -4.33
C HIS A 218 -4.24 -17.82 -3.96
N PRO A 219 -3.95 -19.08 -4.32
CA PRO A 219 -4.83 -20.20 -3.98
C PRO A 219 -4.87 -20.50 -2.48
N THR A 220 -3.78 -20.23 -1.75
CA THR A 220 -3.69 -20.55 -0.32
C THR A 220 -4.48 -19.56 0.54
N VAL A 221 -4.27 -18.27 0.33
CA VAL A 221 -4.82 -17.20 1.20
C VAL A 221 -5.92 -16.43 0.47
N TYR A 222 -5.56 -15.73 -0.62
CA TYR A 222 -6.44 -14.73 -1.24
C TYR A 222 -7.71 -15.33 -1.86
N TYR A 223 -7.65 -16.58 -2.32
CA TYR A 223 -8.78 -17.30 -2.90
C TYR A 223 -9.34 -18.39 -2.00
N HIS A 224 -9.01 -18.36 -0.70
CA HIS A 224 -9.57 -19.32 0.24
C HIS A 224 -11.10 -19.20 0.27
N HIS A 225 -11.79 -20.30 -0.05
CA HIS A 225 -13.23 -20.33 -0.27
C HIS A 225 -14.05 -19.75 0.90
N VAL A 226 -13.68 -20.05 2.15
CA VAL A 226 -14.37 -19.50 3.34
C VAL A 226 -14.24 -17.97 3.43
N THR A 227 -13.04 -17.43 3.13
CA THR A 227 -12.84 -15.97 3.08
C THR A 227 -13.76 -15.37 2.01
N ARG A 228 -13.74 -15.93 0.80
CA ARG A 228 -14.57 -15.44 -0.31
C ARG A 228 -16.06 -15.50 -0.02
N ILE A 229 -16.53 -16.53 0.68
CA ILE A 229 -17.93 -16.63 1.12
C ILE A 229 -18.25 -15.52 2.11
N ALA A 230 -17.40 -15.31 3.13
CA ALA A 230 -17.60 -14.25 4.11
C ALA A 230 -17.59 -12.85 3.47
N GLU A 231 -16.66 -12.60 2.54
CA GLU A 231 -16.60 -11.35 1.77
C GLU A 231 -17.86 -11.16 0.92
N SER A 232 -18.35 -12.20 0.24
CA SER A 232 -19.58 -12.12 -0.56
C SER A 232 -20.80 -11.81 0.30
N MET A 233 -20.89 -12.40 1.50
CA MET A 233 -21.95 -12.08 2.46
C MET A 233 -21.87 -10.63 2.92
N CYS A 234 -20.66 -10.12 3.17
CA CYS A 234 -20.45 -8.73 3.56
C CYS A 234 -20.80 -7.76 2.44
N VAL A 235 -20.36 -8.04 1.20
CA VAL A 235 -20.73 -7.25 0.01
C VAL A 235 -22.25 -7.15 -0.09
N ARG A 236 -22.96 -8.27 0.02
CA ARG A 236 -24.43 -8.25 -0.05
C ARG A 236 -25.06 -7.45 1.10
N ALA A 237 -24.49 -7.52 2.30
CA ALA A 237 -24.98 -6.74 3.43
C ALA A 237 -24.78 -5.22 3.20
N VAL A 238 -23.65 -4.82 2.62
CA VAL A 238 -23.39 -3.41 2.25
C VAL A 238 -24.32 -2.93 1.15
N GLU A 239 -24.58 -3.76 0.14
CA GLU A 239 -25.57 -3.45 -0.90
C GLU A 239 -26.96 -3.22 -0.30
N CYS A 240 -27.42 -4.10 0.59
CA CYS A 240 -28.71 -3.92 1.26
C CYS A 240 -28.74 -2.63 2.10
N MET A 241 -27.66 -2.32 2.82
CA MET A 241 -27.54 -1.07 3.58
C MET A 241 -27.66 0.17 2.67
N ILE A 242 -27.10 0.12 1.46
CA ILE A 242 -27.24 1.19 0.44
C ILE A 242 -28.66 1.22 -0.12
N GLU A 243 -29.27 0.07 -0.41
CA GLU A 243 -30.68 -0.06 -0.84
C GLU A 243 -31.63 0.58 0.20
N ASP A 244 -31.29 0.48 1.50
CA ASP A 244 -32.03 1.07 2.62
C ASP A 244 -31.72 2.57 2.86
N GLY A 245 -30.90 3.19 2.01
CA GLY A 245 -30.69 4.64 1.96
C GLY A 245 -29.34 5.14 2.49
N PHE A 246 -28.40 4.24 2.80
CA PHE A 246 -27.04 4.64 3.15
C PHE A 246 -26.31 5.25 1.94
N ASP A 247 -25.61 6.37 2.16
CA ASP A 247 -24.81 7.01 1.11
C ASP A 247 -23.48 6.28 0.90
N ALA A 248 -23.38 5.49 -0.17
CA ALA A 248 -22.19 4.73 -0.54
C ALA A 248 -20.90 5.58 -0.59
N ARG A 249 -20.98 6.90 -0.82
CA ARG A 249 -19.81 7.80 -0.82
C ARG A 249 -19.11 7.86 0.54
N MET A 250 -19.83 7.59 1.63
CA MET A 250 -19.27 7.60 2.98
C MET A 250 -18.27 6.45 3.21
N LEU A 251 -18.38 5.35 2.45
CA LEU A 251 -17.48 4.19 2.59
C LEU A 251 -16.01 4.55 2.38
N HIS A 252 -15.69 5.55 1.55
CA HIS A 252 -14.30 5.97 1.30
C HIS A 252 -13.59 6.51 2.54
N THR A 253 -14.33 7.06 3.50
CA THR A 253 -13.77 7.66 4.71
C THR A 253 -13.88 6.76 5.92
N MET A 254 -14.56 5.62 5.80
CA MET A 254 -14.83 4.72 6.90
C MET A 254 -13.68 3.76 7.18
N ASP A 255 -13.61 3.28 8.42
CA ASP A 255 -12.84 2.10 8.82
C ASP A 255 -13.71 0.86 9.07
N ASP A 256 -13.08 -0.28 9.33
CA ASP A 256 -13.77 -1.57 9.48
C ASP A 256 -14.82 -1.53 10.61
N GLN A 257 -14.53 -0.83 11.70
CA GLN A 257 -15.40 -0.78 12.87
C GLN A 257 -16.65 0.04 12.58
N GLU A 258 -16.48 1.20 11.93
CA GLU A 258 -17.59 2.04 11.49
C GLU A 258 -18.52 1.28 10.55
N LEU A 259 -17.97 0.48 9.62
CA LEU A 259 -18.77 -0.35 8.74
C LEU A 259 -19.63 -1.36 9.52
N PHE A 260 -19.05 -2.10 10.46
CA PHE A 260 -19.81 -3.08 11.24
C PHE A 260 -20.88 -2.45 12.11
N VAL A 261 -20.67 -1.24 12.62
CA VAL A 261 -21.71 -0.49 13.36
C VAL A 261 -22.88 -0.14 12.45
N GLN A 262 -22.62 0.31 11.22
CA GLN A 262 -23.67 0.63 10.25
C GLN A 262 -24.45 -0.63 9.83
N LEU A 263 -23.75 -1.75 9.59
CA LEU A 263 -24.39 -3.03 9.23
C LEU A 263 -25.24 -3.63 10.36
N GLY A 264 -25.00 -3.25 11.61
CA GLY A 264 -25.74 -3.73 12.78
C GLY A 264 -26.89 -2.82 13.22
N SER A 265 -27.08 -1.67 12.56
CA SER A 265 -28.12 -0.67 12.87
C SER A 265 -29.39 -0.91 12.06
#